data_AF-A0A7Y3XXP8-F1
#
_entry.id   AF-A0A7Y3XXP8-F1
#
_cell.length_a   1.000
_cell.length_b   1.000
_cell.length_c   1.000
_cell.angle_alpha   90.00
_cell.angle_beta   90.00
_cell.angle_gamma   90.00
#
_symmetry.space_group_name_H-M   'P 1'
#
loop_
_entity.id
_entity.type
_entity.pdbx_description
1 polymer ?
#
loop_
_entity_poly.entity_id
_entity_poly.type
_entity_poly.pdbx_seq_one_letter_code
_entity_poly.pdbx_strand_id
1 'polypeptide(L)' 'MSKSDIAVDFINSFEKPANCDKIYCLVDSWYTSQKLVNSTLMQGIHLIGALKDISVRNFNAA' A
#
# COMPACT_ATOMS: atom_id res chain seq x y z
N MET A 1 -0.87 -16.78 6.72
CA MET A 1 -0.39 -15.45 6.32
C MET A 1 -0.69 -15.26 4.85
N SER A 2 -1.51 -14.27 4.48
CA SER A 2 -1.84 -13.99 3.08
C SER A 2 -0.78 -13.11 2.43
N LYS A 3 -0.77 -13.04 1.08
CA LYS A 3 0.11 -12.13 0.33
C LYS A 3 -0.07 -10.67 0.75
N SER A 4 -1.31 -10.27 1.05
CA SER A 4 -1.63 -8.93 1.53
C SER A 4 -1.10 -8.66 2.93
N ASP A 5 -1.12 -9.66 3.82
CA ASP A 5 -0.58 -9.51 5.18
C ASP A 5 0.94 -9.27 5.13
N ILE A 6 1.67 -9.97 4.26
CA ILE A 6 3.12 -9.76 4.07
C ILE A 6 3.42 -8.33 3.61
N ALA A 7 2.63 -7.78 2.67
CA ALA A 7 2.81 -6.41 2.19
C ALA A 7 2.51 -5.37 3.28
N VAL A 8 1.47 -5.62 4.09
CA VAL A 8 1.12 -4.76 5.23
C VAL A 8 2.23 -4.77 6.28
N ASP A 9 2.74 -5.95 6.62
CA ASP A 9 3.82 -6.09 7.60
C ASP A 9 5.09 -5.38 7.12
N PHE A 10 5.43 -5.48 5.83
CA PHE A 10 6.55 -4.74 5.24
C PHE A 10 6.41 -3.23 5.38
N ILE A 11 5.21 -2.68 5.11
CA ILE A 11 4.93 -1.24 5.28
C ILE A 11 5.03 -0.83 6.75
N ASN A 12 4.51 -1.65 7.67
CA ASN A 12 4.52 -1.33 9.08
C ASN A 12 5.92 -1.42 9.70
N SER A 13 6.79 -2.27 9.16
CA SER A 13 8.18 -2.40 9.60
C SER A 13 9.12 -1.43 8.90
N PHE A 14 8.65 -0.66 7.92
CA PHE A 14 9.49 0.22 7.13
C PHE A 14 9.85 1.48 7.93
N GLU A 15 11.12 1.62 8.26
CA GLU A 15 11.65 2.81 8.92
C GLU A 15 11.94 3.92 7.88
N LYS A 16 11.12 4.97 7.90
CA LYS A 16 11.26 6.12 7.02
C LYS A 16 12.61 6.84 7.26
N PRO A 17 13.45 7.02 6.22
CA PRO A 17 14.66 7.84 6.34
C PRO A 17 14.33 9.30 6.68
N ALA A 18 15.11 9.90 7.58
CA ALA A 18 14.87 11.26 8.09
C ALA A 18 14.97 12.37 7.02
N ASN A 19 15.70 12.11 5.94
CA ASN A 19 15.94 13.07 4.85
C ASN A 19 15.01 12.88 3.64
N CYS A 20 13.93 12.11 3.78
CA CYS A 20 12.95 11.91 2.71
C CYS A 20 11.63 12.59 3.06
N ASP A 21 11.31 13.70 2.39
CA ASP A 21 10.03 14.38 2.58
C ASP A 21 8.85 13.48 2.16
N LYS A 22 9.01 12.78 1.02
CA LYS A 22 7.98 11.92 0.42
C LYS A 22 8.54 10.55 0.09
N ILE A 23 7.73 9.53 0.31
CA ILE A 23 8.03 8.15 -0.04
C ILE A 23 6.90 7.62 -0.88
N TYR A 24 7.25 6.97 -2.00
CA TYR A 24 6.31 6.35 -2.91
C TYR A 24 6.52 4.84 -2.89
N CYS A 25 5.44 4.10 -2.62
CA CYS A 25 5.44 2.65 -2.67
C CYS A 25 4.75 2.21 -3.96
N LEU A 26 5.49 1.56 -4.87
CA LEU A 26 4.91 0.92 -6.04
C LEU A 26 4.57 -0.53 -5.72
N VAL A 27 3.34 -0.94 -6.02
CA VAL A 27 2.88 -2.30 -5.76
C VAL A 27 2.21 -2.93 -6.96
N ASP A 28 2.45 -4.23 -7.13
CA ASP A 28 1.72 -5.03 -8.11
C ASP A 28 0.24 -5.16 -7.72
N SER A 29 -0.60 -5.35 -8.72
CA SER A 29 -2.04 -5.58 -8.58
C SER A 29 -2.45 -6.70 -7.61
N TRP A 30 -1.55 -7.64 -7.32
CA TRP A 30 -1.78 -8.73 -6.38
C TRP A 30 -1.74 -8.28 -4.91
N TYR A 31 -1.15 -7.11 -4.62
CA TYR A 31 -1.00 -6.59 -3.27
C TYR A 31 -1.92 -5.39 -2.98
N THR A 32 -2.40 -4.71 -4.02
CA THR A 32 -3.31 -3.58 -3.90
C THR A 32 -4.61 -4.02 -3.21
N SER A 33 -4.76 -3.58 -1.97
CA SER A 33 -5.91 -3.90 -1.10
C SER A 33 -6.18 -2.71 -0.19
N GLN A 34 -7.42 -2.60 0.31
CA GLN A 34 -7.78 -1.51 1.24
C GLN A 34 -6.91 -1.51 2.50
N LYS A 35 -6.54 -2.71 3.00
CA LYS A 35 -5.62 -2.84 4.14
C LYS A 35 -4.27 -2.17 3.87
N LEU A 36 -3.67 -2.45 2.71
CA LEU A 36 -2.38 -1.88 2.33
C LEU A 36 -2.46 -0.35 2.12
N VAL A 37 -3.54 0.13 1.51
CA VAL A 37 -3.80 1.57 1.37
C VAL A 37 -3.87 2.25 2.73
N ASN A 38 -4.60 1.67 3.68
CA ASN A 38 -4.71 2.25 5.02
C ASN A 38 -3.37 2.22 5.76
N SER A 39 -2.62 1.12 5.69
CA SER A 39 -1.28 1.02 6.31
C SER A 39 -0.30 2.04 5.75
N THR A 40 -0.26 2.21 4.42
CA THR A 40 0.62 3.19 3.77
C THR A 40 0.26 4.62 4.16
N LEU A 41 -1.04 4.95 4.20
CA LEU A 41 -1.52 6.26 4.65
C LEU A 41 -1.12 6.56 6.10
N MET A 42 -1.26 5.58 7.01
CA MET A 42 -0.85 5.75 8.43
C MET A 42 0.66 5.98 8.58
N GLN A 43 1.48 5.40 7.71
CA GLN A 43 2.94 5.58 7.70
C GLN A 43 3.39 6.85 6.93
N GLY A 44 2.45 7.62 6.37
CA GLY A 44 2.78 8.78 5.53
C GLY A 44 3.46 8.41 4.21
N ILE A 45 3.20 7.21 3.70
CA ILE A 45 3.72 6.69 2.43
C ILE A 45 2.64 6.81 1.36
N HIS A 46 3.01 7.34 0.19
CA HIS A 46 2.13 7.44 -0.97
C HIS A 46 2.13 6.11 -1.73
N LEU A 47 0.97 5.44 -1.81
CA LEU A 47 0.85 4.19 -2.56
C LEU A 47 0.48 4.43 -4.03
N ILE A 48 1.20 3.79 -4.94
CA ILE A 48 0.90 3.71 -6.37
C ILE A 48 0.74 2.23 -6.70
N GLY A 49 -0.50 1.78 -6.82
CA GLY A 49 -0.82 0.38 -7.09
C GLY A 49 -1.54 0.20 -8.42
N ALA A 50 -1.21 -0.88 -9.13
CA ALA A 50 -2.09 -1.37 -10.19
C ALA A 50 -3.34 -1.99 -9.56
N LEU A 51 -4.49 -1.88 -10.20
CA LEU A 51 -5.71 -2.57 -9.78
C LEU A 51 -5.97 -3.73 -10.74
N LYS A 52 -6.24 -4.91 -10.19
CA LYS A 52 -6.75 -6.03 -10.99
C LYS A 52 -8.23 -5.78 -11.27
N ASP A 53 -8.72 -6.19 -12.44
CA ASP A 53 -10.08 -5.93 -12.94
C ASP A 53 -11.21 -6.15 -11.90
N ILE A 54 -11.11 -7.19 -11.07
CA ILE A 54 -12.08 -7.49 -10.02
C ILE A 54 -12.04 -6.46 -8.86
N SER A 55 -10.86 -5.92 -8.58
CA SER A 55 -10.60 -4.97 -7.49
C SER A 55 -10.96 -3.54 -7.90
N VAL A 56 -10.86 -3.19 -9.18
CA VAL A 56 -11.31 -1.88 -9.72
C VAL A 56 -12.76 -1.62 -9.34
N ARG A 57 -13.63 -2.64 -9.40
CA ARG A 57 -15.06 -2.52 -9.05
C ARG A 57 -15.34 -2.21 -7.58
N ASN A 58 -14.38 -2.50 -6.70
CA ASN A 58 -14.52 -2.35 -5.25
C ASN A 58 -13.71 -1.16 -4.69
N PHE A 59 -12.86 -0.54 -5.51
CA PHE A 59 -12.05 0.61 -5.13
C PHE A 59 -12.77 1.90 -5.50
N ASN A 60 -13.65 2.38 -4.62
CA ASN A 60 -14.13 3.76 -4.66
C ASN A 60 -13.25 4.58 -3.71
N ALA A 61 -12.34 5.37 -4.27
CA ALA A 61 -11.68 6.42 -3.50
C ALA A 61 -12.74 7.46 -3.12
N ALA A 62 -13.01 7.58 -1.82
CA ALA A 62 -13.93 8.56 -1.26
C ALA A 62 -13.40 9.99 -1.45
#